data_AF-A0A8C2YZS1-F1
#
_entry.id   AF-A0A8C2YZS1-F1
#
_cell.length_a   1.000
_cell.length_b   1.000
_cell.length_c   1.000
_cell.angle_alpha   90.00
_cell.angle_beta   90.00
_cell.angle_gamma   90.00
#
_symmetry.space_group_name_H-M   'P 1'
#
loop_
_entity.id
_entity.type
_entity.pdbx_description
1 polymer ?
#
loop_
_entity_poly.entity_id
_entity_poly.type
_entity_poly.pdbx_seq_one_letter_code
_entity_poly.pdbx_strand_id
1 'polypeptide(L)'
;MSSLSSVTFLEAVFVSQQTADTVLRRLRRYNSGHLEEMVQKDNLERECKEETCTLEEAREVFEDNGKAMAFWAVNIDGDQCKPPPCQNGGVCEDGISAYVCYCKPNFSGKNCEIEVSKQCSVNNGGCSHFCVMKAMIPVCRCDISQLYEDYYEIPTEDSDSSNISVAVKNRSVRSDSSSSVNPAEASSVTEGEKKLLPSWAFFPTLPTITAQDNTDQRIVGGDDAIPGEIPWQVLAEAFCGGSLLSELWVATAAHCLEQVGTAELGFFIRLGEYDVNQDEGPERDHEVAELLRHPMYNTKKSQYNHDIALLKLASPVELSNQRRPICLGPKDFTETILRDSSSSLVSGWGKLNFDGRVSPKLKKLEVPYVDRTACKQSSQEQITRYMFCSGFRNERKDACQGDSGGPHATYYKGTWFLTGIISWGEECALDGKYGVYTRVSRYHKWISETTGIPINNGQM
;
A
#
# COMPACT_ATOMS: atom_id res chain seq x y z
N MET A 1 11.60 -67.21 75.04
CA MET A 1 12.18 -68.15 74.03
C MET A 1 11.04 -68.62 73.16
N SER A 2 11.28 -68.82 71.86
CA SER A 2 10.30 -69.35 70.88
C SER A 2 9.08 -68.42 70.61
N SER A 3 8.49 -68.37 69.41
CA SER A 3 8.94 -68.85 68.10
C SER A 3 8.48 -67.85 67.02
N LEU A 4 9.27 -67.70 65.95
CA LEU A 4 8.76 -67.11 64.71
C LEU A 4 7.87 -68.13 63.98
N SER A 5 6.93 -67.63 63.18
CA SER A 5 6.16 -68.42 62.20
C SER A 5 5.81 -67.51 61.04
N SER A 6 6.43 -67.77 59.88
CA SER A 6 6.32 -66.92 58.70
C SER A 6 4.99 -67.15 57.98
N VAL A 7 4.24 -66.07 57.73
CA VAL A 7 3.03 -66.11 56.90
C VAL A 7 3.28 -65.25 55.65
N THR A 8 3.59 -65.89 54.54
CA THR A 8 3.76 -65.25 53.24
C THR A 8 2.42 -65.25 52.49
N PHE A 9 1.68 -64.14 52.57
CA PHE A 9 0.58 -63.89 51.64
C PHE A 9 1.14 -63.42 50.29
N LEU A 10 1.10 -64.30 49.29
CA LEU A 10 1.12 -63.92 47.89
C LEU A 10 -0.33 -63.64 47.48
N GLU A 11 -0.77 -62.39 47.62
CA GLU A 11 -1.99 -61.95 46.94
C GLU A 11 -1.72 -61.90 45.44
N ALA A 12 -2.44 -62.71 44.68
CA ALA A 12 -2.32 -62.74 43.22
C ALA A 12 -2.99 -61.49 42.64
N VAL A 13 -2.18 -60.51 42.23
CA VAL A 13 -2.62 -59.25 41.60
C VAL A 13 -3.34 -59.49 40.25
N PHE A 14 -3.25 -60.71 39.70
CA PHE A 14 -3.87 -61.09 38.42
C PHE A 14 -4.93 -62.17 38.61
N VAL A 15 -6.13 -61.88 38.11
CA VAL A 15 -7.28 -62.79 38.03
C VAL A 15 -7.03 -63.84 36.94
N SER A 16 -7.47 -65.09 37.14
CA SER A 16 -7.31 -66.14 36.13
C SER A 16 -8.16 -65.85 34.88
N GLN A 17 -7.68 -66.25 33.70
CA GLN A 17 -8.31 -65.97 32.41
C GLN A 17 -9.80 -66.36 32.39
N GLN A 18 -10.12 -67.59 32.81
CA GLN A 18 -11.50 -68.09 32.93
C GLN A 18 -12.41 -67.24 33.84
N THR A 19 -11.84 -66.54 34.82
CA THR A 19 -12.59 -65.64 35.71
C THR A 19 -12.71 -64.24 35.09
N ALA A 20 -11.67 -63.75 34.40
CA ALA A 20 -11.72 -62.50 33.64
C ALA A 20 -12.78 -62.57 32.53
N ASP A 21 -12.86 -63.69 31.80
CA ASP A 21 -13.85 -63.96 30.75
C ASP A 21 -15.30 -63.93 31.30
N THR A 22 -15.51 -64.24 32.58
CA THR A 22 -16.84 -64.15 33.22
C THR A 22 -17.21 -62.76 33.71
N VAL A 23 -16.23 -61.88 33.95
CA VAL A 23 -16.47 -60.48 34.34
C VAL A 23 -16.61 -59.59 33.10
N LEU A 24 -15.77 -59.79 32.09
CA LEU A 24 -15.80 -59.07 30.81
C LEU A 24 -16.86 -59.65 29.84
N ARG A 25 -18.10 -59.78 30.31
CA ARG A 25 -19.25 -60.00 29.42
C ARG A 25 -19.54 -58.71 28.63
N ARG A 26 -18.80 -58.51 27.53
CA ARG A 26 -19.27 -57.63 26.45
C ARG A 26 -20.63 -58.17 25.98
N LEU A 27 -21.69 -57.46 26.34
CA LEU A 27 -22.98 -57.59 25.68
C LEU A 27 -22.78 -57.08 24.24
N ARG A 28 -22.51 -58.01 23.32
CA ARG A 28 -22.60 -57.73 21.89
C ARG A 28 -24.01 -57.20 21.63
N ARG A 29 -24.12 -56.04 20.98
CA ARG A 29 -25.41 -55.40 20.71
C ARG A 29 -26.14 -56.16 19.59
N TYR A 30 -27.31 -55.66 19.23
CA TYR A 30 -28.39 -56.43 18.61
C TYR A 30 -28.30 -56.39 17.07
N ASN A 31 -27.38 -57.19 16.51
CA ASN A 31 -27.25 -57.37 15.06
C ASN A 31 -28.58 -57.79 14.42
N SER A 32 -29.13 -56.91 13.56
CA SER A 32 -30.44 -57.08 12.91
C SER A 32 -30.41 -57.84 11.58
N GLY A 33 -29.33 -58.59 11.29
CA GLY A 33 -29.12 -59.30 10.03
C GLY A 33 -28.37 -60.64 10.19
N HIS A 34 -29.10 -61.75 10.25
CA HIS A 34 -28.55 -63.11 10.52
C HIS A 34 -27.70 -63.72 9.37
N LEU A 35 -27.31 -62.91 8.37
CA LEU A 35 -26.57 -63.34 7.17
C LEU A 35 -25.39 -62.43 6.79
N GLU A 36 -25.27 -61.22 7.35
CA GLU A 36 -24.27 -60.24 6.88
C GLU A 36 -22.88 -60.48 7.47
N GLU A 37 -22.80 -60.87 8.75
CA GLU A 37 -21.54 -61.27 9.42
C GLU A 37 -20.84 -62.47 8.75
N MET A 38 -21.58 -63.34 8.05
CA MET A 38 -20.98 -64.51 7.37
C MET A 38 -20.36 -64.17 6.00
N VAL A 39 -20.59 -62.95 5.50
CA VAL A 39 -20.19 -62.52 4.15
C VAL A 39 -19.24 -61.33 4.18
N GLN A 40 -19.40 -60.43 5.16
CA GLN A 40 -18.58 -59.24 5.28
C GLN A 40 -17.58 -59.36 6.43
N LYS A 41 -16.31 -59.05 6.14
CA LYS A 41 -15.23 -58.97 7.12
C LYS A 41 -15.58 -57.96 8.22
N ASP A 42 -15.15 -58.22 9.46
CA ASP A 42 -15.27 -57.30 10.59
C ASP A 42 -14.89 -55.88 10.17
N ASN A 43 -15.79 -54.93 10.40
CA ASN A 43 -15.52 -53.53 10.12
C ASN A 43 -16.19 -52.70 11.20
N LEU A 44 -15.40 -52.42 12.23
CA LEU A 44 -15.80 -51.63 13.38
C LEU A 44 -16.32 -50.24 12.98
N GLU A 45 -15.83 -49.62 11.89
CA GLU A 45 -16.37 -48.34 11.38
C GLU A 45 -17.77 -48.42 10.75
N ARG A 46 -18.24 -49.63 10.41
CA ARG A 46 -19.57 -49.92 9.90
C ARG A 46 -20.50 -50.22 11.08
N GLU A 47 -20.13 -51.18 11.91
CA GLU A 47 -20.86 -51.57 13.14
C GLU A 47 -21.13 -50.35 14.03
N CYS A 48 -20.14 -49.47 14.20
CA CYS A 48 -20.25 -48.26 15.03
C CYS A 48 -21.22 -47.19 14.47
N LYS A 49 -21.53 -47.23 13.16
CA LYS A 49 -22.57 -46.41 12.50
C LYS A 49 -23.95 -47.07 12.54
N GLU A 50 -23.99 -48.40 12.46
CA GLU A 50 -25.23 -49.19 12.41
C GLU A 50 -25.85 -49.39 13.80
N GLU A 51 -25.04 -49.44 14.88
CA GLU A 51 -25.49 -49.66 16.26
C GLU A 51 -25.32 -48.46 17.21
N THR A 52 -24.89 -47.30 16.68
CA THR A 52 -24.65 -46.04 17.42
C THR A 52 -23.78 -46.21 18.68
N CYS A 53 -22.47 -46.20 18.50
CA CYS A 53 -21.48 -46.24 19.58
C CYS A 53 -21.68 -45.16 20.68
N THR A 54 -21.02 -45.35 21.83
CA THR A 54 -20.63 -44.24 22.73
C THR A 54 -19.31 -43.60 22.27
N LEU A 55 -18.94 -42.48 22.89
CA LEU A 55 -17.64 -41.85 22.63
C LEU A 55 -16.46 -42.78 22.99
N GLU A 56 -16.58 -43.55 24.07
CA GLU A 56 -15.56 -44.51 24.52
C GLU A 56 -15.39 -45.64 23.50
N GLU A 57 -16.49 -46.21 23.01
CA GLU A 57 -16.48 -47.24 21.98
C GLU A 57 -15.90 -46.69 20.67
N ALA A 58 -16.29 -45.49 20.22
CA ALA A 58 -15.70 -44.85 19.04
C ALA A 58 -14.19 -44.62 19.17
N ARG A 59 -13.68 -44.36 20.39
CA ARG A 59 -12.24 -44.23 20.67
C ARG A 59 -11.49 -45.56 20.73
N GLU A 60 -12.20 -46.69 20.90
CA GLU A 60 -11.60 -48.02 20.70
C GLU A 60 -11.55 -48.41 19.21
N VAL A 61 -12.47 -47.88 18.38
CA VAL A 61 -12.49 -48.12 16.92
C VAL A 61 -11.39 -47.35 16.19
N PHE A 62 -11.10 -46.11 16.61
CA PHE A 62 -10.12 -45.23 15.95
C PHE A 62 -8.88 -45.00 16.82
N GLU A 63 -7.74 -45.58 16.41
CA GLU A 63 -6.43 -45.38 17.05
C GLU A 63 -6.00 -43.89 17.14
N ASP A 64 -6.50 -43.06 16.23
CA ASP A 64 -6.26 -41.61 16.22
C ASP A 64 -7.43 -40.83 16.84
N ASN A 65 -7.10 -39.99 17.82
CA ASN A 65 -8.05 -39.17 18.55
C ASN A 65 -8.78 -38.14 17.66
N GLY A 66 -8.14 -37.65 16.59
CA GLY A 66 -8.77 -36.74 15.64
C GLY A 66 -9.85 -37.45 14.82
N LYS A 67 -9.52 -38.62 14.25
CA LYS A 67 -10.48 -39.49 13.54
C LYS A 67 -11.65 -39.91 14.42
N ALA A 68 -11.39 -40.29 15.67
CA ALA A 68 -12.43 -40.65 16.64
C ALA A 68 -13.45 -39.50 16.83
N MET A 69 -12.95 -38.27 17.03
CA MET A 69 -13.80 -37.09 17.22
C MET A 69 -14.54 -36.66 15.93
N ALA A 70 -13.89 -36.76 14.77
CA ALA A 70 -14.51 -36.44 13.48
C ALA A 70 -15.62 -37.43 13.10
N PHE A 71 -15.43 -38.74 13.35
CA PHE A 71 -16.49 -39.73 13.25
C PHE A 71 -17.65 -39.43 14.22
N TRP A 72 -17.30 -39.06 15.46
CA TRP A 72 -18.27 -38.82 16.54
C TRP A 72 -19.17 -37.60 16.28
N ALA A 73 -18.65 -36.50 15.73
CA ALA A 73 -19.44 -35.34 15.33
C ALA A 73 -20.52 -35.71 14.29
N VAL A 74 -20.10 -36.32 13.18
CA VAL A 74 -21.00 -36.79 12.11
C VAL A 74 -22.09 -37.75 12.62
N ASN A 75 -21.81 -38.51 13.68
CA ASN A 75 -22.76 -39.44 14.30
C ASN A 75 -23.75 -38.78 15.28
N ILE A 76 -23.49 -37.56 15.77
CA ILE A 76 -24.39 -36.82 16.66
C ILE A 76 -25.39 -35.98 15.87
N ASP A 77 -24.91 -35.08 15.00
CA ASP A 77 -25.72 -34.09 14.30
C ASP A 77 -25.47 -33.98 12.79
N GLY A 78 -24.64 -34.87 12.25
CA GLY A 78 -24.39 -34.99 10.82
C GLY A 78 -23.26 -34.08 10.32
N ASP A 79 -22.75 -34.40 9.15
CA ASP A 79 -21.64 -33.70 8.49
C ASP A 79 -22.07 -32.31 8.01
N GLN A 80 -21.73 -31.27 8.78
CA GLN A 80 -22.09 -29.89 8.50
C GLN A 80 -21.21 -29.25 7.42
N CYS A 81 -20.20 -29.99 6.94
CA CYS A 81 -19.45 -29.68 5.73
C CYS A 81 -20.13 -30.20 4.45
N LYS A 82 -21.37 -30.72 4.52
CA LYS A 82 -22.19 -31.14 3.37
C LYS A 82 -23.60 -30.50 3.40
N PRO A 83 -23.97 -29.64 2.43
CA PRO A 83 -23.14 -29.09 1.34
C PRO A 83 -22.00 -28.19 1.87
N PRO A 84 -20.89 -28.05 1.12
CA PRO A 84 -19.71 -27.33 1.61
C PRO A 84 -20.02 -25.85 1.94
N PRO A 85 -19.89 -25.44 3.22
CA PRO A 85 -20.27 -24.09 3.65
C PRO A 85 -19.14 -23.06 3.43
N CYS A 86 -17.89 -23.52 3.29
CA CYS A 86 -16.72 -22.66 3.13
C CYS A 86 -16.53 -22.25 1.67
N GLN A 87 -16.60 -20.94 1.42
CA GLN A 87 -16.45 -20.30 0.12
C GLN A 87 -14.98 -20.09 -0.24
N ASN A 88 -14.73 -19.60 -1.46
CA ASN A 88 -13.40 -19.20 -1.96
C ASN A 88 -12.30 -20.29 -1.84
N GLY A 89 -12.72 -21.56 -1.73
CA GLY A 89 -11.84 -22.71 -1.57
C GLY A 89 -11.14 -22.80 -0.22
N GLY A 90 -11.73 -22.26 0.85
CA GLY A 90 -11.36 -22.60 2.23
C GLY A 90 -11.65 -24.07 2.57
N VAL A 91 -10.94 -24.62 3.55
CA VAL A 91 -11.13 -26.00 4.02
C VAL A 91 -12.18 -26.03 5.13
N CYS A 92 -13.10 -26.98 5.08
CA CYS A 92 -14.10 -27.18 6.13
C CYS A 92 -13.67 -28.33 7.05
N GLU A 93 -13.71 -28.09 8.36
CA GLU A 93 -13.64 -29.15 9.37
C GLU A 93 -14.97 -29.20 10.14
N ASP A 94 -15.48 -30.42 10.29
CA ASP A 94 -16.76 -30.70 10.96
C ASP A 94 -16.57 -30.80 12.48
N GLY A 95 -17.62 -30.53 13.24
CA GLY A 95 -17.58 -30.50 14.70
C GLY A 95 -18.96 -30.58 15.33
N ILE A 96 -19.02 -30.86 16.63
CA ILE A 96 -20.29 -31.06 17.34
C ILE A 96 -21.07 -29.73 17.34
N SER A 97 -22.19 -29.72 16.63
CA SER A 97 -23.10 -28.59 16.42
C SER A 97 -22.49 -27.31 15.81
N ALA A 98 -21.25 -27.37 15.30
CA ALA A 98 -20.63 -26.30 14.52
C ALA A 98 -19.44 -26.78 13.66
N TYR A 99 -19.35 -26.30 12.42
CA TYR A 99 -18.17 -26.39 11.55
C TYR A 99 -17.21 -25.21 11.73
N VAL A 100 -15.95 -25.42 11.31
CA VAL A 100 -14.89 -24.40 11.20
C VAL A 100 -14.42 -24.29 9.75
N CYS A 101 -14.32 -23.06 9.23
CA CYS A 101 -13.74 -22.80 7.91
C CYS A 101 -12.32 -22.23 8.04
N TYR A 102 -11.33 -22.98 7.54
CA TYR A 102 -9.94 -22.57 7.43
C TYR A 102 -9.74 -21.86 6.09
N CYS A 103 -9.75 -20.53 6.12
CA CYS A 103 -9.70 -19.70 4.92
C CYS A 103 -8.30 -19.68 4.30
N LYS A 104 -8.28 -19.63 2.96
CA LYS A 104 -7.06 -19.37 2.20
C LYS A 104 -6.52 -17.96 2.51
N PRO A 105 -5.20 -17.71 2.28
CA PRO A 105 -4.65 -16.37 2.32
C PRO A 105 -5.51 -15.38 1.52
N ASN A 106 -5.66 -14.17 2.07
CA ASN A 106 -6.55 -13.11 1.60
C ASN A 106 -8.06 -13.33 1.80
N PHE A 107 -8.52 -14.35 2.55
CA PHE A 107 -9.94 -14.52 2.90
C PHE A 107 -10.19 -14.67 4.42
N SER A 108 -11.37 -14.25 4.87
CA SER A 108 -11.87 -14.35 6.25
C SER A 108 -13.42 -14.34 6.29
N GLY A 109 -14.01 -14.18 7.47
CA GLY A 109 -15.44 -14.40 7.69
C GLY A 109 -15.72 -15.82 8.18
N LYS A 110 -16.97 -16.12 8.58
CA LYS A 110 -17.30 -17.46 9.16
C LYS A 110 -17.20 -18.57 8.10
N ASN A 111 -17.46 -18.22 6.86
CA ASN A 111 -17.59 -19.08 5.70
C ASN A 111 -16.55 -18.71 4.63
N CYS A 112 -15.49 -17.97 4.98
CA CYS A 112 -14.49 -17.44 4.04
C CYS A 112 -15.07 -16.52 2.96
N GLU A 113 -16.20 -15.86 3.27
CA GLU A 113 -16.99 -14.98 2.41
C GLU A 113 -16.38 -13.57 2.24
N ILE A 114 -15.49 -13.16 3.14
CA ILE A 114 -14.87 -11.82 3.15
C ILE A 114 -13.49 -11.87 2.51
N GLU A 115 -13.23 -11.02 1.52
CA GLU A 115 -11.92 -10.88 0.89
C GLU A 115 -11.08 -9.82 1.63
N VAL A 116 -10.05 -10.26 2.36
CA VAL A 116 -9.17 -9.41 3.19
C VAL A 116 -8.27 -8.51 2.33
N SER A 117 -7.92 -8.92 1.11
CA SER A 117 -7.20 -8.06 0.15
C SER A 117 -7.99 -6.85 -0.33
N LYS A 118 -9.29 -6.74 0.05
CA LYS A 118 -10.17 -5.61 -0.21
C LYS A 118 -10.42 -4.73 1.02
N GLN A 119 -9.55 -4.75 2.03
CA GLN A 119 -9.58 -3.76 3.11
C GLN A 119 -8.62 -2.60 2.79
N CYS A 120 -9.01 -1.34 3.03
CA CYS A 120 -8.11 -0.19 2.81
C CYS A 120 -6.79 -0.29 3.61
N SER A 121 -6.79 -0.99 4.74
CA SER A 121 -5.60 -1.27 5.56
C SER A 121 -4.63 -2.29 4.94
N VAL A 122 -4.97 -2.92 3.81
CA VAL A 122 -4.18 -3.95 3.12
C VAL A 122 -4.04 -3.55 1.65
N ASN A 123 -2.82 -3.25 1.20
CA ASN A 123 -2.54 -2.80 -0.18
C ASN A 123 -3.49 -1.67 -0.68
N ASN A 124 -3.85 -0.73 0.21
CA ASN A 124 -4.78 0.37 -0.07
C ASN A 124 -6.14 -0.10 -0.65
N GLY A 125 -6.62 -1.30 -0.27
CA GLY A 125 -7.83 -1.90 -0.84
C GLY A 125 -7.80 -2.11 -2.36
N GLY A 126 -6.59 -2.16 -2.95
CA GLY A 126 -6.35 -2.20 -4.40
C GLY A 126 -6.19 -0.81 -5.06
N CYS A 127 -6.67 0.26 -4.42
CA CYS A 127 -6.84 1.58 -5.04
C CYS A 127 -5.52 2.25 -5.50
N SER A 128 -5.61 3.05 -6.57
CA SER A 128 -4.48 3.79 -7.13
C SER A 128 -4.01 4.92 -6.20
N HIS A 129 -4.91 5.84 -5.80
CA HIS A 129 -4.56 6.92 -4.86
C HIS A 129 -5.19 6.66 -3.49
N PHE A 130 -6.49 6.90 -3.30
CA PHE A 130 -7.14 6.83 -1.98
C PHE A 130 -8.15 5.70 -1.88
N CYS A 131 -8.24 5.12 -0.68
CA CYS A 131 -9.25 4.13 -0.32
C CYS A 131 -10.05 4.60 0.90
N VAL A 132 -11.37 4.51 0.85
CA VAL A 132 -12.27 4.73 1.99
C VAL A 132 -13.19 3.53 2.13
N MET A 133 -13.26 2.93 3.33
CA MET A 133 -14.21 1.85 3.60
C MET A 133 -15.63 2.43 3.66
N LYS A 134 -16.55 1.93 2.83
CA LYS A 134 -18.00 2.19 2.95
C LYS A 134 -18.72 0.87 3.11
N ALA A 135 -19.46 0.69 4.20
CA ALA A 135 -20.23 -0.53 4.48
C ALA A 135 -19.41 -1.83 4.27
N MET A 136 -18.19 -1.88 4.82
CA MET A 136 -17.21 -2.97 4.69
C MET A 136 -16.63 -3.21 3.28
N ILE A 137 -16.92 -2.35 2.30
CA ILE A 137 -16.39 -2.41 0.92
C ILE A 137 -15.35 -1.29 0.71
N PRO A 138 -14.20 -1.53 0.04
CA PRO A 138 -13.26 -0.46 -0.29
C PRO A 138 -13.82 0.39 -1.44
N VAL A 139 -13.80 1.70 -1.28
CA VAL A 139 -14.18 2.64 -2.34
C VAL A 139 -12.98 3.51 -2.69
N CYS A 140 -12.52 3.36 -3.93
CA CYS A 140 -11.41 4.14 -4.44
C CYS A 140 -11.82 5.57 -4.78
N ARG A 141 -10.92 6.51 -4.52
CA ARG A 141 -10.98 7.89 -5.01
C ARG A 141 -9.59 8.29 -5.52
N CYS A 142 -9.55 9.19 -6.49
CA CYS A 142 -8.30 9.77 -6.96
C CYS A 142 -8.04 11.09 -6.23
N ASP A 143 -6.80 11.32 -5.77
CA ASP A 143 -6.27 12.69 -5.82
C ASP A 143 -5.93 12.98 -7.26
N ILE A 144 -6.86 13.63 -7.96
CA ILE A 144 -6.54 14.46 -9.12
C ILE A 144 -7.37 15.73 -8.88
N SER A 145 -6.69 16.87 -8.90
CA SER A 145 -7.32 18.20 -9.01
C SER A 145 -8.40 18.16 -10.08
N GLN A 146 -9.69 18.30 -9.71
CA GLN A 146 -10.84 17.88 -10.54
C GLN A 146 -11.14 18.77 -11.78
N LEU A 147 -10.13 19.41 -12.38
CA LEU A 147 -10.25 20.38 -13.48
C LEU A 147 -9.09 20.29 -14.51
N TYR A 148 -8.60 19.07 -14.84
CA TYR A 148 -7.53 18.90 -15.84
C TYR A 148 -7.73 17.74 -16.85
N GLU A 149 -8.98 17.30 -17.09
CA GLU A 149 -9.30 16.41 -18.23
C GLU A 149 -9.79 17.16 -19.49
N ASP A 150 -10.24 18.42 -19.36
CA ASP A 150 -10.82 19.21 -20.48
C ASP A 150 -9.78 19.81 -21.47
N TYR A 151 -8.50 19.40 -21.42
CA TYR A 151 -7.44 20.03 -22.23
C TYR A 151 -6.48 19.08 -22.98
N TYR A 152 -6.79 17.78 -23.04
CA TYR A 152 -6.17 16.86 -24.00
C TYR A 152 -7.25 15.97 -24.63
N GLU A 153 -7.68 16.33 -25.84
CA GLU A 153 -8.44 15.43 -26.72
C GLU A 153 -7.55 14.23 -27.07
N ILE A 154 -7.69 13.12 -26.33
CA ILE A 154 -7.20 11.82 -26.77
C ILE A 154 -8.13 11.37 -27.92
N PRO A 155 -7.60 11.05 -29.11
CA PRO A 155 -8.44 10.61 -30.23
C PRO A 155 -9.26 9.38 -29.86
N THR A 156 -10.57 9.46 -30.03
CA THR A 156 -11.48 8.33 -29.88
C THR A 156 -11.34 7.40 -31.09
N GLU A 157 -10.53 6.35 -30.96
CA GLU A 157 -10.73 5.15 -31.80
C GLU A 157 -11.90 4.34 -31.22
N ASP A 158 -12.86 4.00 -32.09
CA ASP A 158 -14.06 3.27 -31.71
C ASP A 158 -13.76 1.83 -31.23
N SER A 159 -14.39 1.44 -30.12
CA SER A 159 -14.52 0.04 -29.70
C SER A 159 -15.95 -0.16 -29.19
N ASP A 160 -16.76 -0.89 -29.97
CA ASP A 160 -18.22 -0.92 -29.86
C ASP A 160 -18.78 -1.29 -28.47
N SER A 161 -19.81 -0.55 -28.05
CA SER A 161 -20.61 -0.93 -26.89
C SER A 161 -21.60 -2.05 -27.26
N SER A 162 -21.42 -3.25 -26.72
CA SER A 162 -22.36 -4.36 -26.91
C SER A 162 -22.84 -4.97 -25.57
N ASN A 163 -24.04 -4.60 -25.15
CA ASN A 163 -24.74 -5.21 -24.01
C ASN A 163 -25.10 -6.67 -24.30
N ILE A 164 -24.48 -7.63 -23.61
CA ILE A 164 -24.90 -9.04 -23.66
C ILE A 164 -25.85 -9.34 -22.50
N SER A 165 -27.15 -9.14 -22.76
CA SER A 165 -28.21 -9.69 -21.93
C SER A 165 -28.42 -11.16 -22.29
N VAL A 166 -28.06 -12.07 -21.37
CA VAL A 166 -28.12 -13.52 -21.64
C VAL A 166 -29.57 -14.02 -21.54
N ALA A 167 -30.24 -14.13 -22.69
CA ALA A 167 -31.55 -14.78 -22.83
C ALA A 167 -31.46 -15.99 -23.77
N VAL A 168 -31.77 -17.18 -23.24
CA VAL A 168 -31.61 -18.47 -23.94
C VAL A 168 -32.78 -18.76 -24.88
N LYS A 169 -32.52 -19.16 -26.15
CA LYS A 169 -33.34 -20.15 -26.90
C LYS A 169 -32.69 -20.72 -28.17
N ASN A 170 -33.29 -21.82 -28.64
CA ASN A 170 -32.69 -22.80 -29.55
C ASN A 170 -32.73 -22.46 -31.06
N ARG A 171 -31.59 -22.61 -31.73
CA ARG A 171 -31.36 -23.44 -32.94
C ARG A 171 -32.54 -23.63 -33.93
N SER A 172 -32.52 -22.98 -35.11
CA SER A 172 -32.82 -23.62 -36.41
C SER A 172 -32.64 -22.74 -37.68
N VAL A 173 -32.03 -23.34 -38.72
CA VAL A 173 -32.33 -23.28 -40.17
C VAL A 173 -32.50 -21.92 -40.91
N ARG A 174 -31.43 -21.52 -41.63
CA ARG A 174 -31.30 -21.28 -43.12
C ARG A 174 -32.22 -20.28 -43.89
N SER A 175 -31.69 -19.84 -45.05
CA SER A 175 -32.33 -19.12 -46.18
C SER A 175 -32.58 -17.60 -46.00
N ASP A 176 -32.47 -16.73 -47.01
CA ASP A 176 -31.70 -16.80 -48.28
C ASP A 176 -31.50 -15.40 -48.92
N SER A 177 -30.69 -15.36 -50.00
CA SER A 177 -30.73 -14.38 -51.12
C SER A 177 -30.66 -12.85 -50.89
N SER A 178 -29.58 -12.24 -51.42
CA SER A 178 -29.58 -11.01 -52.28
C SER A 178 -30.00 -9.65 -51.67
N SER A 179 -29.67 -8.48 -52.24
CA SER A 179 -29.05 -8.18 -53.55
C SER A 179 -28.11 -6.96 -53.55
N SER A 180 -27.05 -7.06 -54.34
CA SER A 180 -26.12 -6.02 -54.77
C SER A 180 -26.74 -4.80 -55.49
N VAL A 181 -26.19 -3.60 -55.28
CA VAL A 181 -26.10 -2.50 -56.28
C VAL A 181 -24.74 -1.79 -56.14
N ASN A 182 -24.17 -1.37 -57.29
CA ASN A 182 -22.91 -0.62 -57.49
C ASN A 182 -22.92 -0.17 -58.99
N PRO A 183 -22.02 0.71 -59.52
CA PRO A 183 -21.06 1.64 -58.90
C PRO A 183 -21.09 3.05 -59.59
N ALA A 184 -19.95 3.75 -59.67
CA ALA A 184 -19.63 4.95 -60.49
C ALA A 184 -20.17 6.30 -59.93
N GLU A 185 -19.57 7.46 -60.24
CA GLU A 185 -18.55 7.81 -61.25
C GLU A 185 -17.20 8.30 -60.66
N ALA A 186 -16.23 8.63 -61.54
CA ALA A 186 -14.88 9.05 -61.18
C ALA A 186 -14.43 10.30 -61.96
N SER A 187 -13.39 10.99 -61.48
CA SER A 187 -12.61 11.96 -62.24
C SER A 187 -11.19 12.08 -61.68
N SER A 188 -10.21 12.33 -62.56
CA SER A 188 -8.78 12.08 -62.30
C SER A 188 -7.90 13.23 -62.77
N VAL A 189 -6.84 13.55 -62.02
CA VAL A 189 -5.64 14.22 -62.55
C VAL A 189 -4.36 13.56 -62.01
N THR A 190 -3.43 13.37 -62.93
CA THR A 190 -2.04 12.87 -62.84
C THR A 190 -1.14 13.64 -61.86
N GLU A 191 0.07 13.19 -61.47
CA GLU A 191 0.76 11.88 -61.43
C GLU A 191 2.15 12.15 -60.81
N GLY A 192 2.79 11.20 -60.12
CA GLY A 192 4.09 11.45 -59.49
C GLY A 192 4.69 10.23 -58.79
N GLU A 193 5.70 9.63 -59.40
CA GLU A 193 6.30 8.36 -58.97
C GLU A 193 6.91 8.43 -57.56
N LYS A 194 6.52 7.51 -56.67
CA LYS A 194 7.28 7.18 -55.46
C LYS A 194 7.82 5.75 -55.57
N LYS A 195 9.15 5.63 -55.54
CA LYS A 195 9.88 4.38 -55.75
C LYS A 195 9.62 3.38 -54.62
N LEU A 196 9.51 2.10 -54.98
CA LEU A 196 9.64 0.98 -54.06
C LEU A 196 10.99 1.05 -53.32
N LEU A 197 10.97 0.93 -51.99
CA LEU A 197 12.16 0.83 -51.15
C LEU A 197 12.39 -0.62 -50.68
N PRO A 198 13.64 -1.07 -50.46
CA PRO A 198 13.93 -2.50 -50.25
C PRO A 198 13.59 -3.04 -48.85
N SER A 199 13.59 -4.38 -48.76
CA SER A 199 13.14 -5.20 -47.63
C SER A 199 14.03 -5.19 -46.37
N TRP A 200 14.37 -4.02 -45.82
CA TRP A 200 15.07 -3.91 -44.52
C TRP A 200 14.66 -2.70 -43.65
N ALA A 201 13.59 -1.99 -44.01
CA ALA A 201 12.97 -1.00 -43.12
C ALA A 201 12.10 -1.69 -42.03
N PHE A 202 12.08 -1.11 -40.83
CA PHE A 202 11.25 -1.50 -39.66
C PHE A 202 11.61 -2.79 -38.91
N PHE A 203 12.70 -2.73 -38.16
CA PHE A 203 12.70 -3.21 -36.76
C PHE A 203 13.32 -2.14 -35.84
N PRO A 204 12.52 -1.29 -35.17
CA PRO A 204 12.98 -0.56 -34.01
C PRO A 204 12.98 -1.54 -32.82
N THR A 205 14.10 -2.23 -32.60
CA THR A 205 14.36 -2.90 -31.32
C THR A 205 14.30 -1.85 -30.20
N LEU A 206 13.68 -2.19 -29.06
CA LEU A 206 13.75 -1.34 -27.86
C LEU A 206 15.20 -0.94 -27.59
N PRO A 207 15.51 0.35 -27.36
CA PRO A 207 16.84 0.75 -26.94
C PRO A 207 17.10 0.10 -25.58
N THR A 208 18.05 -0.83 -25.52
CA THR A 208 18.57 -1.34 -24.25
C THR A 208 19.21 -0.16 -23.52
N ILE A 209 18.56 0.31 -22.45
CA ILE A 209 19.12 1.34 -21.58
C ILE A 209 20.28 0.70 -20.81
N THR A 210 21.48 0.76 -21.38
CA THR A 210 22.71 0.59 -20.62
C THR A 210 22.79 1.74 -19.64
N ALA A 211 22.58 1.44 -18.36
CA ALA A 211 22.83 2.40 -17.29
C ALA A 211 24.30 2.86 -17.37
N GLN A 212 24.50 4.12 -17.74
CA GLN A 212 25.81 4.73 -17.79
C GLN A 212 26.13 5.24 -16.39
N ASP A 213 27.01 4.52 -15.68
CA ASP A 213 27.44 4.85 -14.33
C ASP A 213 28.10 6.24 -14.32
N ASN A 214 27.42 7.22 -13.73
CA ASN A 214 27.73 8.64 -13.88
C ASN A 214 28.22 9.20 -12.54
N THR A 215 29.54 9.23 -12.36
CA THR A 215 30.19 9.34 -11.05
C THR A 215 30.23 10.74 -10.43
N ASP A 216 29.29 11.63 -10.77
CA ASP A 216 29.32 13.07 -10.44
C ASP A 216 28.21 13.50 -9.44
N GLN A 217 28.12 12.77 -8.33
CA GLN A 217 27.18 13.03 -7.22
C GLN A 217 27.37 14.41 -6.58
N ARG A 218 26.28 15.17 -6.36
CA ARG A 218 26.15 16.41 -5.56
C ARG A 218 24.65 16.81 -5.57
N ILE A 219 23.83 16.96 -4.52
CA ILE A 219 23.92 16.80 -3.03
C ILE A 219 24.82 15.64 -2.58
N VAL A 220 25.22 15.60 -1.31
CA VAL A 220 25.95 14.45 -0.73
C VAL A 220 25.30 13.14 -1.21
N GLY A 221 26.01 12.41 -2.08
CA GLY A 221 25.56 11.18 -2.73
C GLY A 221 24.29 11.22 -3.60
N GLY A 222 23.77 12.39 -4.01
CA GLY A 222 22.59 12.56 -4.88
C GLY A 222 22.90 13.19 -6.24
N ASP A 223 21.89 13.34 -7.10
CA ASP A 223 22.02 13.65 -8.53
C ASP A 223 21.48 15.04 -8.92
N ASP A 224 21.82 15.50 -10.14
CA ASP A 224 21.04 16.57 -10.81
C ASP A 224 19.60 16.09 -11.08
N ALA A 225 18.63 16.97 -10.85
CA ALA A 225 17.30 16.78 -11.43
C ALA A 225 17.33 17.00 -12.95
N ILE A 226 16.34 16.43 -13.65
CA ILE A 226 16.04 16.77 -15.04
C ILE A 226 15.13 18.03 -15.01
N PRO A 227 15.32 19.03 -15.89
CA PRO A 227 14.44 20.20 -15.94
C PRO A 227 12.95 19.82 -16.05
N GLY A 228 12.15 20.27 -15.08
CA GLY A 228 10.72 19.95 -14.98
C GLY A 228 10.37 18.58 -14.35
N GLU A 229 11.33 17.80 -13.86
CA GLU A 229 11.09 16.51 -13.18
C GLU A 229 10.35 16.68 -11.83
N ILE A 230 10.57 17.80 -11.15
CA ILE A 230 10.06 18.08 -9.80
C ILE A 230 9.22 19.38 -9.83
N PRO A 231 8.09 19.40 -10.55
CA PRO A 231 7.36 20.64 -10.89
C PRO A 231 6.62 21.31 -9.72
N TRP A 232 6.62 20.68 -8.54
CA TRP A 232 6.13 21.24 -7.28
C TRP A 232 7.21 21.94 -6.46
N GLN A 233 8.49 21.86 -6.88
CA GLN A 233 9.58 22.52 -6.18
C GLN A 233 9.40 24.04 -6.23
N VAL A 234 9.46 24.66 -5.06
CA VAL A 234 9.52 26.13 -4.91
C VAL A 234 10.90 26.50 -4.41
N LEU A 235 11.44 27.61 -4.92
CA LEU A 235 12.53 28.36 -4.30
C LEU A 235 11.92 29.56 -3.57
N ALA A 236 12.32 29.79 -2.32
CA ALA A 236 11.88 30.91 -1.50
C ALA A 236 13.09 31.77 -1.08
N GLU A 237 12.81 33.02 -0.70
CA GLU A 237 13.81 33.91 -0.12
C GLU A 237 14.53 33.29 1.09
N ALA A 238 15.71 33.84 1.42
CA ALA A 238 16.64 33.33 2.42
C ALA A 238 17.19 31.90 2.17
N PHE A 239 17.16 31.43 0.90
CA PHE A 239 17.63 30.09 0.49
C PHE A 239 16.86 28.95 1.17
N CYS A 240 15.53 29.07 1.24
CA CYS A 240 14.66 27.94 1.60
C CYS A 240 13.96 27.37 0.37
N GLY A 241 13.56 26.11 0.45
CA GLY A 241 12.65 25.46 -0.48
C GLY A 241 11.18 25.57 -0.06
N GLY A 242 10.31 25.07 -0.93
CA GLY A 242 8.89 24.87 -0.64
C GLY A 242 8.27 23.81 -1.57
N SER A 243 6.99 23.51 -1.33
CA SER A 243 6.19 22.56 -2.11
C SER A 243 4.86 23.20 -2.53
N LEU A 244 4.61 23.30 -3.84
CA LEU A 244 3.33 23.80 -4.38
C LEU A 244 2.19 22.83 -4.04
N LEU A 245 1.14 23.31 -3.37
CA LEU A 245 -0.05 22.51 -2.98
C LEU A 245 -1.25 22.78 -3.89
N SER A 246 -1.34 23.99 -4.44
CA SER A 246 -2.33 24.41 -5.45
C SER A 246 -1.85 25.70 -6.11
N GLU A 247 -2.57 26.21 -7.10
CA GLU A 247 -2.29 27.48 -7.78
C GLU A 247 -2.07 28.69 -6.83
N LEU A 248 -2.62 28.66 -5.60
CA LEU A 248 -2.54 29.78 -4.64
C LEU A 248 -1.85 29.44 -3.32
N TRP A 249 -1.37 28.20 -3.13
CA TRP A 249 -0.84 27.74 -1.84
C TRP A 249 0.44 26.94 -1.95
N VAL A 250 1.42 27.27 -1.11
CA VAL A 250 2.71 26.58 -0.97
C VAL A 250 2.92 26.19 0.50
N ALA A 251 3.48 25.00 0.75
CA ALA A 251 4.01 24.59 2.04
C ALA A 251 5.53 24.84 2.12
N THR A 252 6.01 25.22 3.30
CA THR A 252 7.45 25.32 3.62
C THR A 252 7.66 25.12 5.13
N ALA A 253 8.89 25.23 5.62
CA ALA A 253 9.21 25.20 7.05
C ALA A 253 8.87 26.55 7.71
N ALA A 254 8.53 26.53 9.00
CA ALA A 254 8.23 27.75 9.75
C ALA A 254 9.47 28.55 10.14
N HIS A 255 10.63 27.88 10.33
CA HIS A 255 11.90 28.53 10.67
C HIS A 255 12.41 29.43 9.52
N CYS A 256 12.17 29.05 8.26
CA CYS A 256 12.42 29.89 7.07
C CYS A 256 11.73 31.26 7.17
N LEU A 257 10.61 31.34 7.90
CA LEU A 257 9.83 32.55 8.09
C LEU A 257 10.11 33.25 9.44
N GLU A 258 11.13 32.86 10.21
CA GLU A 258 11.45 33.54 11.49
C GLU A 258 12.24 34.84 11.26
N GLN A 259 13.13 34.87 10.25
CA GLN A 259 13.91 36.07 9.90
C GLN A 259 13.13 37.06 8.99
N VAL A 260 11.97 36.67 8.46
CA VAL A 260 11.05 37.52 7.67
C VAL A 260 10.28 38.45 8.62
N GLY A 261 11.04 39.38 9.22
CA GLY A 261 10.61 40.26 10.30
C GLY A 261 9.91 41.53 9.83
N THR A 262 8.60 41.46 9.63
CA THR A 262 7.66 42.61 9.64
C THR A 262 8.01 43.84 8.77
N ALA A 263 7.37 43.89 7.59
CA ALA A 263 7.05 45.07 6.77
C ALA A 263 8.11 45.64 5.80
N GLU A 264 7.58 46.40 4.83
CA GLU A 264 8.21 47.28 3.83
C GLU A 264 8.89 46.65 2.59
N LEU A 265 9.19 45.36 2.56
CA LEU A 265 9.56 44.65 1.32
C LEU A 265 8.62 43.47 1.06
N GLY A 266 8.21 43.30 -0.20
CA GLY A 266 7.39 42.16 -0.64
C GLY A 266 8.23 40.89 -0.66
N PHE A 267 7.70 39.80 -0.09
CA PHE A 267 8.34 38.50 -0.05
C PHE A 267 7.88 37.68 -1.27
N PHE A 268 8.84 37.25 -2.09
CA PHE A 268 8.60 36.49 -3.31
C PHE A 268 9.00 35.02 -3.16
N ILE A 269 8.35 34.19 -3.97
CA ILE A 269 8.78 32.82 -4.24
C ILE A 269 8.94 32.62 -5.75
N ARG A 270 9.78 31.67 -6.15
CA ARG A 270 9.96 31.27 -7.55
C ARG A 270 9.51 29.83 -7.80
N LEU A 271 8.88 29.63 -8.95
CA LEU A 271 8.35 28.36 -9.44
C LEU A 271 8.83 28.07 -10.86
N GLY A 272 9.14 26.79 -11.16
CA GLY A 272 9.69 26.37 -12.45
C GLY A 272 11.20 26.59 -12.62
N GLU A 273 11.88 27.02 -11.56
CA GLU A 273 13.34 27.20 -11.45
C GLU A 273 14.11 25.87 -11.59
N TYR A 274 15.30 25.92 -12.19
CA TYR A 274 16.23 24.78 -12.27
C TYR A 274 17.68 25.21 -12.00
N ASP A 275 18.31 26.03 -12.86
CA ASP A 275 19.65 26.60 -12.63
C ASP A 275 19.59 28.10 -12.27
N VAL A 276 19.71 28.42 -10.98
CA VAL A 276 19.50 29.78 -10.42
C VAL A 276 20.46 30.88 -10.92
N ASN A 277 21.41 30.55 -11.81
CA ASN A 277 22.25 31.53 -12.50
C ASN A 277 21.76 31.87 -13.92
N GLN A 278 20.69 31.23 -14.37
CA GLN A 278 20.18 31.30 -15.74
C GLN A 278 18.68 31.69 -15.71
N ASP A 279 18.14 31.95 -16.90
CA ASP A 279 16.72 32.17 -17.16
C ASP A 279 16.40 31.26 -18.35
N GLU A 280 15.78 30.11 -18.05
CA GLU A 280 15.53 29.05 -19.01
C GLU A 280 14.14 29.20 -19.68
N GLY A 281 13.28 30.07 -19.13
CA GLY A 281 11.95 30.47 -19.64
C GLY A 281 10.73 30.01 -18.81
N PRO A 282 10.72 28.86 -18.11
CA PRO A 282 9.60 28.43 -17.28
C PRO A 282 9.37 29.24 -16.00
N GLU A 283 10.37 29.96 -15.51
CA GLU A 283 10.48 30.55 -14.17
C GLU A 283 9.45 31.66 -13.95
N ARG A 284 8.71 31.62 -12.84
CA ARG A 284 7.79 32.70 -12.44
C ARG A 284 7.98 33.05 -10.97
N ASP A 285 8.14 34.35 -10.72
CA ASP A 285 8.18 34.94 -9.40
C ASP A 285 6.76 35.36 -8.97
N HIS A 286 6.33 34.93 -7.78
CA HIS A 286 5.00 35.21 -7.21
C HIS A 286 5.15 35.89 -5.85
N GLU A 287 4.47 37.02 -5.66
CA GLU A 287 4.37 37.71 -4.36
C GLU A 287 3.50 36.88 -3.38
N VAL A 288 3.92 36.81 -2.11
CA VAL A 288 3.16 36.14 -1.04
C VAL A 288 2.29 37.15 -0.29
N ALA A 289 0.97 37.00 -0.42
CA ALA A 289 -0.02 37.83 0.25
C ALA A 289 -0.25 37.46 1.73
N GLU A 290 0.04 36.22 2.15
CA GLU A 290 -0.20 35.76 3.53
C GLU A 290 0.84 34.72 3.99
N LEU A 291 1.43 34.95 5.17
CA LEU A 291 2.51 34.15 5.77
C LEU A 291 2.02 33.41 7.04
N LEU A 292 1.59 32.15 6.89
CA LEU A 292 0.89 31.40 7.93
C LEU A 292 1.77 30.30 8.55
N ARG A 293 2.60 30.68 9.54
CA ARG A 293 3.30 29.72 10.44
C ARG A 293 2.27 28.95 11.29
N HIS A 294 2.46 27.65 11.48
CA HIS A 294 1.53 26.82 12.26
C HIS A 294 1.38 27.32 13.72
N PRO A 295 0.15 27.45 14.28
CA PRO A 295 -0.07 28.11 15.59
C PRO A 295 0.62 27.48 16.81
N MET A 296 1.08 26.23 16.72
CA MET A 296 1.85 25.57 17.78
C MET A 296 3.38 25.67 17.61
N TYR A 297 3.86 26.28 16.53
CA TYR A 297 5.29 26.53 16.32
C TYR A 297 5.80 27.56 17.34
N ASN A 298 6.90 27.25 18.03
CA ASN A 298 7.41 28.10 19.10
C ASN A 298 8.89 27.83 19.39
N THR A 299 9.76 28.62 18.76
CA THR A 299 11.23 28.49 18.87
C THR A 299 11.77 28.64 20.29
N LYS A 300 11.05 29.36 21.18
CA LYS A 300 11.35 29.47 22.62
C LYS A 300 11.03 28.21 23.43
N LYS A 301 10.33 27.22 22.86
CA LYS A 301 10.03 25.92 23.46
C LYS A 301 10.75 24.76 22.76
N SER A 302 10.89 24.83 21.44
CA SER A 302 11.66 23.92 20.60
C SER A 302 11.78 24.54 19.21
N GLN A 303 13.01 24.64 18.70
CA GLN A 303 13.32 25.32 17.42
C GLN A 303 12.56 24.73 16.23
N TYR A 304 12.30 23.42 16.23
CA TYR A 304 11.78 22.68 15.07
C TYR A 304 10.47 21.92 15.32
N ASN A 305 9.86 22.01 16.51
CA ASN A 305 8.60 21.32 16.77
C ASN A 305 7.39 22.10 16.23
N HIS A 306 6.61 21.44 15.35
CA HIS A 306 5.63 22.07 14.46
C HIS A 306 6.23 23.05 13.44
N ASP A 307 7.43 22.76 12.96
CA ASP A 307 8.11 23.51 11.90
C ASP A 307 7.45 23.28 10.53
N ILE A 308 6.33 23.96 10.31
CA ILE A 308 5.58 24.01 9.04
C ILE A 308 4.85 25.35 8.93
N ALA A 309 4.88 25.92 7.74
CA ALA A 309 4.14 27.11 7.36
C ALA A 309 3.43 26.93 6.00
N LEU A 310 2.41 27.75 5.79
CA LEU A 310 1.72 27.89 4.51
C LEU A 310 1.93 29.31 3.99
N LEU A 311 2.22 29.43 2.70
CA LEU A 311 2.32 30.69 1.96
C LEU A 311 1.11 30.78 1.04
N LYS A 312 0.43 31.93 1.07
CA LYS A 312 -0.68 32.23 0.15
C LYS A 312 -0.21 33.23 -0.89
N LEU A 313 -0.40 32.90 -2.17
CA LEU A 313 0.10 33.73 -3.26
C LEU A 313 -0.89 34.86 -3.59
N ALA A 314 -0.36 36.02 -3.98
CA ALA A 314 -1.15 37.17 -4.42
C ALA A 314 -1.81 36.94 -5.79
N SER A 315 -1.19 36.11 -6.62
CA SER A 315 -1.66 35.70 -7.95
C SER A 315 -1.59 34.18 -8.11
N PRO A 316 -2.52 33.55 -8.86
CA PRO A 316 -2.47 32.12 -9.13
C PRO A 316 -1.31 31.76 -10.06
N VAL A 317 -0.72 30.59 -9.84
CA VAL A 317 0.36 30.02 -10.67
C VAL A 317 -0.22 29.47 -11.97
N GLU A 318 0.28 29.95 -13.11
CA GLU A 318 0.00 29.31 -14.40
C GLU A 318 0.60 27.89 -14.38
N LEU A 319 -0.23 26.85 -14.40
CA LEU A 319 0.23 25.47 -14.36
C LEU A 319 0.79 25.05 -15.73
N SER A 320 1.85 24.24 -15.72
CA SER A 320 2.56 23.78 -16.92
C SER A 320 3.08 22.35 -16.71
N ASN A 321 4.05 21.88 -17.51
CA ASN A 321 4.79 20.65 -17.16
C ASN A 321 5.80 20.90 -16.04
N GLN A 322 6.31 22.14 -15.91
CA GLN A 322 7.36 22.58 -14.98
C GLN A 322 6.81 23.21 -13.69
N ARG A 323 5.51 23.52 -13.64
CA ARG A 323 4.79 24.11 -12.50
C ARG A 323 3.51 23.33 -12.24
N ARG A 324 3.50 22.46 -11.22
CA ARG A 324 2.36 21.61 -10.83
C ARG A 324 2.33 21.37 -9.32
N PRO A 325 1.16 21.30 -8.68
CA PRO A 325 1.07 20.95 -7.27
C PRO A 325 1.43 19.48 -7.01
N ILE A 326 1.94 19.19 -5.81
CA ILE A 326 2.10 17.82 -5.28
C ILE A 326 0.83 17.36 -4.54
N CYS A 327 0.52 16.08 -4.62
CA CYS A 327 -0.71 15.51 -4.04
C CYS A 327 -0.63 15.37 -2.50
N LEU A 328 -1.80 15.41 -1.83
CA LEU A 328 -1.92 15.41 -0.37
C LEU A 328 -2.82 14.26 0.10
N GLY A 329 -2.20 13.15 0.49
CA GLY A 329 -2.92 11.95 0.90
C GLY A 329 -3.73 12.06 2.20
N PRO A 330 -4.72 11.19 2.45
CA PRO A 330 -5.30 10.99 3.78
C PRO A 330 -4.24 10.53 4.77
N LYS A 331 -4.35 10.95 6.05
CA LYS A 331 -3.32 10.71 7.09
C LYS A 331 -2.80 9.27 7.12
N ASP A 332 -3.70 8.29 7.11
CA ASP A 332 -3.34 6.89 7.29
C ASP A 332 -2.77 6.25 6.01
N PHE A 333 -3.20 6.71 4.83
CA PHE A 333 -2.57 6.38 3.56
C PHE A 333 -1.13 6.93 3.49
N THR A 334 -0.94 8.22 3.80
CA THR A 334 0.36 8.89 3.85
C THR A 334 1.31 8.24 4.88
N GLU A 335 0.78 7.77 6.02
CA GLU A 335 1.55 6.99 7.02
C GLU A 335 1.94 5.58 6.56
N THR A 336 1.15 4.96 5.67
CA THR A 336 1.44 3.63 5.09
C THR A 336 2.48 3.73 3.99
N ILE A 337 2.26 4.57 2.95
CA ILE A 337 3.20 4.67 1.83
C ILE A 337 4.60 5.15 2.27
N LEU A 338 4.68 6.00 3.31
CA LEU A 338 5.94 6.45 3.89
C LEU A 338 6.76 5.32 4.54
N ARG A 339 6.12 4.22 4.98
CA ARG A 339 6.79 3.08 5.62
C ARG A 339 7.05 1.93 4.64
N ASP A 340 6.12 1.74 3.71
CA ASP A 340 6.11 0.60 2.79
C ASP A 340 6.94 0.87 1.52
N SER A 341 7.23 2.14 1.20
CA SER A 341 8.14 2.50 0.12
C SER A 341 9.59 2.25 0.48
N SER A 342 10.37 1.75 -0.48
CA SER A 342 11.83 1.56 -0.36
C SER A 342 12.59 2.87 -0.15
N SER A 343 12.07 3.95 -0.74
CA SER A 343 12.71 5.26 -0.82
C SER A 343 11.67 6.38 -0.96
N SER A 344 12.12 7.62 -0.82
CA SER A 344 11.36 8.84 -1.07
C SER A 344 12.30 9.92 -1.58
N LEU A 345 11.81 10.79 -2.44
CA LEU A 345 12.57 11.84 -3.09
C LEU A 345 12.64 13.08 -2.21
N VAL A 346 13.85 13.62 -2.01
CA VAL A 346 14.08 14.94 -1.43
C VAL A 346 14.83 15.80 -2.45
N SER A 347 14.54 17.10 -2.48
CA SER A 347 15.08 18.01 -3.50
C SER A 347 15.20 19.47 -3.07
N GLY A 348 16.19 20.15 -3.64
CA GLY A 348 16.49 21.55 -3.35
C GLY A 348 17.82 22.01 -3.97
N TRP A 349 18.22 23.22 -3.57
CA TRP A 349 19.46 23.89 -4.01
C TRP A 349 20.48 23.99 -2.87
N GLY A 350 20.31 23.20 -1.81
CA GLY A 350 21.09 23.27 -0.58
C GLY A 350 22.58 23.02 -0.76
N LYS A 351 23.32 23.24 0.33
CA LYS A 351 24.76 23.04 0.36
C LYS A 351 25.13 21.61 -0.01
N LEU A 352 26.11 21.50 -0.89
CA LEU A 352 26.59 20.24 -1.44
C LEU A 352 27.39 19.38 -0.46
N ASN A 353 27.79 19.95 0.68
CA ASN A 353 28.40 19.35 1.88
C ASN A 353 28.08 20.30 3.07
N PHE A 354 28.30 19.92 4.33
CA PHE A 354 28.04 20.78 5.50
C PHE A 354 28.66 22.20 5.40
N ASP A 355 29.95 22.30 5.04
CA ASP A 355 30.64 23.56 4.71
C ASP A 355 30.76 23.83 3.20
N GLY A 356 29.90 23.18 2.41
CA GLY A 356 29.87 23.30 0.95
C GLY A 356 29.27 24.62 0.47
N ARG A 357 29.42 24.87 -0.83
CA ARG A 357 28.60 25.85 -1.56
C ARG A 357 27.21 25.27 -1.80
N VAL A 358 26.20 26.13 -1.88
CA VAL A 358 24.88 25.81 -2.44
C VAL A 358 25.00 25.31 -3.88
N SER A 359 24.05 24.46 -4.30
CA SER A 359 23.98 24.00 -5.67
C SER A 359 23.34 25.08 -6.56
N PRO A 360 23.91 25.40 -7.73
CA PRO A 360 23.22 26.27 -8.69
C PRO A 360 22.01 25.58 -9.32
N LYS A 361 22.14 24.28 -9.57
CA LYS A 361 21.11 23.44 -10.18
C LYS A 361 20.29 22.70 -9.14
N LEU A 362 18.99 22.53 -9.41
CA LEU A 362 18.11 21.72 -8.58
C LEU A 362 18.64 20.29 -8.51
N LYS A 363 18.88 19.83 -7.29
CA LYS A 363 19.37 18.48 -7.00
C LYS A 363 18.28 17.63 -6.40
N LYS A 364 18.46 16.32 -6.51
CA LYS A 364 17.57 15.30 -5.96
C LYS A 364 18.34 14.19 -5.27
N LEU A 365 17.74 13.55 -4.27
CA LEU A 365 18.26 12.37 -3.60
C LEU A 365 17.10 11.46 -3.22
N GLU A 366 17.26 10.15 -3.41
CA GLU A 366 16.37 9.15 -2.83
C GLU A 366 16.85 8.75 -1.43
N VAL A 367 16.00 8.89 -0.43
CA VAL A 367 16.26 8.56 0.99
C VAL A 367 15.26 7.51 1.52
N PRO A 368 15.69 6.50 2.28
CA PRO A 368 14.81 5.51 2.88
C PRO A 368 14.20 6.02 4.20
N TYR A 369 12.98 5.60 4.52
CA TYR A 369 12.35 5.87 5.80
C TYR A 369 13.08 5.16 6.95
N VAL A 370 13.36 5.89 8.03
CA VAL A 370 14.08 5.38 9.20
C VAL A 370 13.09 5.07 10.33
N ASP A 371 13.23 3.89 10.97
CA ASP A 371 12.38 3.55 12.11
C ASP A 371 12.49 4.58 13.25
N ARG A 372 11.36 4.82 13.90
CA ARG A 372 11.19 5.78 14.98
C ARG A 372 12.07 5.50 16.20
N THR A 373 12.50 4.26 16.41
CA THR A 373 13.44 3.89 17.47
C THR A 373 14.86 4.28 17.10
N ALA A 374 15.31 3.92 15.88
CA ALA A 374 16.62 4.28 15.37
C ALA A 374 16.81 5.80 15.26
N CYS A 375 15.84 6.49 14.66
CA CYS A 375 15.76 7.95 14.54
C CYS A 375 15.86 8.69 15.89
N LYS A 376 15.34 8.08 16.98
CA LYS A 376 15.46 8.61 18.34
C LYS A 376 16.78 8.29 19.03
N GLN A 377 17.45 7.22 18.63
CA GLN A 377 18.75 6.79 19.20
C GLN A 377 19.92 7.48 18.50
N SER A 378 19.76 7.92 17.25
CA SER A 378 20.74 8.70 16.50
C SER A 378 20.83 10.16 16.97
N SER A 379 19.71 10.76 17.38
CA SER A 379 19.60 12.19 17.69
C SER A 379 19.91 12.52 19.15
N GLN A 380 20.65 13.61 19.40
CA GLN A 380 20.73 14.21 20.74
C GLN A 380 19.45 15.00 21.09
N GLU A 381 18.81 15.58 20.08
CA GLU A 381 17.61 16.41 20.21
C GLU A 381 16.29 15.62 20.19
N GLN A 382 15.22 16.19 20.76
CA GLN A 382 13.99 15.46 21.04
C GLN A 382 13.09 15.24 19.79
N ILE A 383 13.23 14.08 19.13
CA ILE A 383 12.33 13.69 18.02
C ILE A 383 10.88 13.49 18.51
N THR A 384 10.01 14.46 18.21
CA THR A 384 8.61 14.48 18.65
C THR A 384 7.72 13.58 17.77
N ARG A 385 6.42 13.49 18.05
CA ARG A 385 5.44 12.74 17.23
C ARG A 385 5.06 13.43 15.92
N TYR A 386 5.55 14.64 15.71
CA TYR A 386 5.32 15.46 14.52
C TYR A 386 6.52 15.45 13.56
N MET A 387 7.56 14.68 13.90
CA MET A 387 8.79 14.52 13.14
C MET A 387 8.99 13.05 12.73
N PHE A 388 9.77 12.83 11.68
CA PHE A 388 10.40 11.55 11.36
C PHE A 388 11.80 11.77 10.77
N CYS A 389 12.61 10.72 10.72
CA CYS A 389 13.90 10.75 10.03
C CYS A 389 13.80 10.00 8.70
N SER A 390 14.59 10.43 7.72
CA SER A 390 14.78 9.76 6.43
C SER A 390 16.23 9.93 6.01
N GLY A 391 16.85 8.88 5.46
CA GLY A 391 18.27 8.91 5.08
C GLY A 391 19.03 7.63 5.45
N PHE A 392 20.32 7.61 5.12
CA PHE A 392 21.17 6.43 5.25
C PHE A 392 22.05 6.52 6.51
N ARG A 393 22.23 5.41 7.21
CA ARG A 393 22.99 5.39 8.47
C ARG A 393 24.51 5.55 8.27
N ASN A 394 25.04 4.95 7.19
CA ASN A 394 26.48 4.79 6.93
C ASN A 394 26.86 5.18 5.49
N GLU A 395 25.97 5.84 4.75
CA GLU A 395 26.28 6.41 3.44
C GLU A 395 26.32 7.93 3.56
N ARG A 396 27.21 8.58 2.81
CA ARG A 396 27.28 10.05 2.76
C ARG A 396 26.16 10.60 1.88
N LYS A 397 24.91 10.42 2.33
CA LYS A 397 23.66 10.74 1.64
C LYS A 397 22.62 11.31 2.59
N ASP A 398 22.39 12.62 2.48
CA ASP A 398 21.43 13.35 3.31
C ASP A 398 21.08 14.70 2.67
N ALA A 399 19.92 15.27 3.03
CA ALA A 399 19.59 16.67 2.72
C ALA A 399 20.44 17.63 3.57
N CYS A 400 20.60 18.89 3.14
CA CYS A 400 21.53 19.81 3.80
C CYS A 400 21.00 21.26 3.93
N GLN A 401 21.82 22.12 4.54
CA GLN A 401 21.49 23.53 4.78
C GLN A 401 21.15 24.23 3.46
N GLY A 402 19.95 24.80 3.35
CA GLY A 402 19.42 25.40 2.12
C GLY A 402 18.42 24.52 1.35
N ASP A 403 18.22 23.26 1.77
CA ASP A 403 17.06 22.46 1.35
C ASP A 403 15.85 22.65 2.30
N SER A 404 16.03 23.37 3.42
CA SER A 404 15.00 23.68 4.43
C SER A 404 13.68 24.14 3.81
N GLY A 405 12.57 23.53 4.21
CA GLY A 405 11.25 23.79 3.65
C GLY A 405 10.93 23.06 2.35
N GLY A 406 11.94 22.46 1.69
CA GLY A 406 11.77 21.64 0.49
C GLY A 406 10.98 20.34 0.74
N PRO A 407 10.52 19.69 -0.35
CA PRO A 407 9.70 18.49 -0.28
C PRO A 407 10.48 17.27 0.23
N HIS A 408 9.77 16.41 0.98
CA HIS A 408 10.03 14.98 1.02
C HIS A 408 8.80 14.27 0.43
N ALA A 409 8.95 13.74 -0.78
CA ALA A 409 7.88 13.21 -1.62
C ALA A 409 7.99 11.69 -1.77
N THR A 410 6.88 10.97 -1.64
CA THR A 410 6.84 9.52 -1.82
C THR A 410 5.99 9.16 -3.04
N TYR A 411 6.56 8.37 -3.95
CA TYR A 411 5.88 7.90 -5.15
C TYR A 411 4.99 6.70 -4.85
N TYR A 412 3.75 6.71 -5.35
CA TYR A 412 2.82 5.59 -5.26
C TYR A 412 1.94 5.49 -6.50
N LYS A 413 2.03 4.36 -7.22
CA LYS A 413 1.18 3.99 -8.37
C LYS A 413 0.97 5.09 -9.43
N GLY A 414 2.01 5.86 -9.75
CA GLY A 414 1.97 6.94 -10.76
C GLY A 414 2.05 8.36 -10.19
N THR A 415 1.79 8.54 -8.90
CA THR A 415 1.60 9.85 -8.29
C THR A 415 2.55 10.11 -7.12
N TRP A 416 3.04 11.35 -7.02
CA TRP A 416 3.88 11.82 -5.93
C TRP A 416 3.04 12.48 -4.84
N PHE A 417 3.22 12.04 -3.59
CA PHE A 417 2.55 12.57 -2.41
C PHE A 417 3.54 13.23 -1.46
N LEU A 418 3.20 14.42 -0.93
CA LEU A 418 4.03 15.10 0.06
C LEU A 418 3.90 14.40 1.43
N THR A 419 4.92 13.63 1.81
CA THR A 419 4.94 12.88 3.07
C THR A 419 5.70 13.61 4.18
N GLY A 420 6.65 14.48 3.82
CA GLY A 420 7.40 15.32 4.75
C GLY A 420 7.81 16.68 4.17
N ILE A 421 8.30 17.54 5.04
CA ILE A 421 8.96 18.82 4.71
C ILE A 421 10.34 18.82 5.40
N ILE A 422 11.39 19.20 4.67
CA ILE A 422 12.76 19.27 5.20
C ILE A 422 12.81 20.31 6.32
N SER A 423 13.26 19.92 7.52
CA SER A 423 13.19 20.77 8.72
C SER A 423 14.57 21.03 9.34
N TRP A 424 15.33 20.00 9.71
CA TRP A 424 16.67 20.16 10.28
C TRP A 424 17.49 18.86 10.25
N GLY A 425 18.77 18.97 10.59
CA GLY A 425 19.67 17.86 10.92
C GLY A 425 20.77 18.35 11.85
N GLU A 426 21.52 17.45 12.50
CA GLU A 426 22.68 17.85 13.33
C GLU A 426 23.85 18.31 12.44
N GLU A 427 24.28 17.44 11.52
CA GLU A 427 25.26 17.69 10.47
C GLU A 427 24.81 16.92 9.21
N CYS A 428 25.04 17.47 8.02
CA CYS A 428 24.60 16.85 6.77
C CYS A 428 25.40 15.57 6.49
N ALA A 429 24.71 14.42 6.42
CA ALA A 429 25.30 13.13 6.08
C ALA A 429 26.44 12.66 7.02
N LEU A 430 26.35 13.00 8.31
CA LEU A 430 27.24 12.50 9.36
C LEU A 430 26.92 11.03 9.72
N ASP A 431 27.95 10.19 9.79
CA ASP A 431 27.82 8.75 10.11
C ASP A 431 27.00 8.52 11.39
N GLY A 432 25.92 7.75 11.28
CA GLY A 432 24.99 7.44 12.37
C GLY A 432 23.89 8.48 12.62
N LYS A 433 23.83 9.56 11.83
CA LYS A 433 22.74 10.56 11.82
C LYS A 433 21.81 10.38 10.62
N TYR A 434 20.76 11.18 10.57
CA TYR A 434 19.78 11.26 9.49
C TYR A 434 19.16 12.66 9.48
N GLY A 435 18.76 13.17 8.32
CA GLY A 435 17.89 14.35 8.22
C GLY A 435 16.54 14.14 8.92
N VAL A 436 15.98 15.22 9.47
CA VAL A 436 14.73 15.24 10.22
C VAL A 436 13.69 16.11 9.50
N TYR A 437 12.50 15.53 9.34
CA TYR A 437 11.44 16.03 8.48
C TYR A 437 10.15 16.25 9.27
N THR A 438 9.49 17.38 9.04
CA THR A 438 8.14 17.62 9.60
C THR A 438 7.14 16.70 8.92
N ARG A 439 6.40 15.94 9.72
CA ARG A 439 5.52 14.85 9.28
C ARG A 439 4.16 15.39 8.83
N VAL A 440 4.00 15.60 7.52
CA VAL A 440 2.81 16.23 6.91
C VAL A 440 1.50 15.49 7.27
N SER A 441 1.55 14.16 7.47
CA SER A 441 0.40 13.35 7.96
C SER A 441 -0.27 13.84 9.24
N ARG A 442 0.43 14.66 10.05
CA ARG A 442 -0.08 15.23 11.30
C ARG A 442 -0.72 16.61 11.14
N TYR A 443 -0.61 17.21 9.96
CA TYR A 443 -1.05 18.57 9.66
C TYR A 443 -2.19 18.65 8.64
N HIS A 444 -2.56 17.55 7.97
CA HIS A 444 -3.61 17.52 6.94
C HIS A 444 -4.90 18.24 7.34
N LYS A 445 -5.36 18.09 8.58
CA LYS A 445 -6.53 18.82 9.08
C LYS A 445 -6.33 20.35 9.00
N TRP A 446 -5.23 20.86 9.55
CA TRP A 446 -4.89 22.29 9.53
C TRP A 446 -4.64 22.79 8.10
N ILE A 447 -3.95 22.02 7.26
CA ILE A 447 -3.72 22.36 5.85
C ILE A 447 -5.06 22.49 5.13
N SER A 448 -5.95 21.50 5.24
CA SER A 448 -7.26 21.52 4.60
C SER A 448 -8.16 22.65 5.11
N GLU A 449 -8.23 22.87 6.44
CA GLU A 449 -9.00 23.96 7.05
C GLU A 449 -8.46 25.37 6.71
N THR A 450 -7.15 25.51 6.47
CA THR A 450 -6.53 26.80 6.12
C THR A 450 -6.59 27.10 4.62
N THR A 451 -6.35 26.09 3.77
CA THR A 451 -6.22 26.27 2.32
C THR A 451 -7.51 26.06 1.54
N GLY A 452 -8.48 25.33 2.11
CA GLY A 452 -9.64 24.82 1.39
C GLY A 452 -9.38 23.56 0.54
N ILE A 453 -8.13 23.08 0.46
CA ILE A 453 -7.77 21.88 -0.33
C ILE A 453 -8.43 20.64 0.31
N PRO A 454 -9.24 19.86 -0.43
CA PRO A 454 -10.09 18.81 0.14
C PRO A 454 -9.32 17.49 0.36
N ILE A 455 -8.47 17.45 1.39
CA ILE A 455 -7.81 16.21 1.83
C ILE A 455 -8.88 15.27 2.39
N ASN A 456 -9.25 14.25 1.62
CA ASN A 456 -10.36 13.35 1.92
C ASN A 456 -10.10 12.52 3.20
N ASN A 457 -10.50 13.04 4.35
CA ASN A 457 -10.52 12.28 5.59
C ASN A 457 -11.45 11.07 5.43
N GLY A 458 -10.89 9.86 5.50
CA GLY A 458 -11.65 8.63 5.70
C GLY A 458 -12.23 8.61 7.10
N GLN A 459 -13.28 9.38 7.35
CA GLN A 459 -14.04 9.31 8.60
C GLN A 459 -14.78 7.96 8.65
N MET A 460 -14.61 7.30 9.80
CA MET A 460 -15.30 6.06 10.20
C MET A 460 -16.78 6.32 10.45
#